data_AF-A0A7X2PIR9-F1
#
_entry.id   AF-A0A7X2PIR9-F1
#
_cell.length_a   1.000
_cell.length_b   1.000
_cell.length_c   1.000
_cell.angle_alpha   90.00
_cell.angle_beta   90.00
_cell.angle_gamma   90.00
#
_symmetry.space_group_name_H-M   'P 1'
#
loop_
_entity.id
_entity.type
_entity.pdbx_description
1 polymer ?
#
loop_
_entity_poly.entity_id
_entity_poly.type
_entity_poly.pdbx_seq_one_letter_code
_entity_poly.pdbx_strand_id
1 'polypeptide(L)'
;MPRLWACVLLIPLCAGAQGLAPEVLLLSRIKRHMEQVLNRQPNYTCLETIERSRRSGKSRQFQLMDALHLEVAVVEGKEMFSWPGEREFKERDLRELVPTGAIGSGSFALHARSVFLSGSPLMTYRGEEIIDGRAVSRYDYHVAQFRSGYRIRVGKLEGITGYRGSFWNDMETLDLLRLDVEAVEIPPHLPLRATSDSMRYERVPIGESTFLLPKSSRMIMEDFEGGQSRNEISFSRCRQYSGESTLSFAEAPEGETGPPALAEAIVLPAGLSIEIELLTPVSFPGNAIGDEIEARVRRDAKRKGVVFAPKGAVLKGNVALLERRRDARGQSSTLVALKWREISFDGKVGPFEGQLEDGGAVSAGDSSSRGTFLRPGFRERQGLPHRDVFYVRKDSLQLPRGLPLNWLTLDAGSSGAKKP
;
A
#
# COMPACT_ATOMS: atom_id res chain seq x y z
N MET A 1 39.00 -44.12 -72.92
CA MET A 1 39.70 -43.89 -71.64
C MET A 1 40.45 -42.58 -71.73
N PRO A 2 40.06 -41.56 -70.94
CA PRO A 2 41.00 -40.98 -69.99
C PRO A 2 40.40 -40.93 -68.57
N ARG A 3 41.27 -41.10 -67.58
CA ARG A 3 40.93 -41.30 -66.16
C ARG A 3 40.55 -39.97 -65.49
N LEU A 4 39.35 -39.92 -64.92
CA LEU A 4 38.95 -38.90 -63.95
C LEU A 4 39.72 -39.07 -62.65
N TRP A 5 40.37 -38.00 -62.19
CA TRP A 5 40.81 -37.85 -60.80
C TRP A 5 39.93 -36.77 -60.15
N ALA A 6 38.93 -37.23 -59.40
CA ALA A 6 38.14 -36.39 -58.51
C ALA A 6 38.87 -36.29 -57.17
N CYS A 7 39.53 -35.15 -56.92
CA CYS A 7 40.02 -34.81 -55.58
C CYS A 7 38.81 -34.41 -54.72
N VAL A 8 38.37 -35.34 -53.87
CA VAL A 8 37.40 -35.06 -52.81
C VAL A 8 38.11 -34.28 -51.71
N LEU A 9 37.91 -32.97 -51.65
CA LEU A 9 38.23 -32.16 -50.48
C LEU A 9 37.20 -32.46 -49.38
N LEU A 10 37.58 -33.30 -48.43
CA LEU A 10 36.90 -33.44 -47.14
C LEU A 10 37.21 -32.20 -46.29
N ILE A 11 36.32 -31.22 -46.30
CA ILE A 11 36.32 -30.15 -45.30
C ILE A 11 35.63 -30.71 -44.06
N PRO A 12 36.32 -30.86 -42.91
CA PRO A 12 35.66 -31.27 -41.69
C PRO A 12 34.81 -30.08 -41.19
N LEU A 13 33.48 -30.20 -41.30
CA LEU A 13 32.57 -29.37 -40.52
C LEU A 13 32.72 -29.78 -39.05
N CYS A 14 33.69 -29.21 -38.35
CA CYS A 14 33.65 -29.12 -36.90
C CYS A 14 32.56 -28.10 -36.54
N ALA A 15 31.30 -28.52 -36.58
CA ALA A 15 30.22 -27.83 -35.90
C ALA A 15 30.44 -28.00 -34.38
N GLY A 16 31.37 -27.24 -33.82
CA GLY A 16 31.50 -27.12 -32.38
C GLY A 16 30.21 -26.51 -31.86
N ALA A 17 29.43 -27.29 -31.11
CA ALA A 17 28.37 -26.74 -30.27
C ALA A 17 29.04 -25.82 -29.25
N GLN A 18 29.21 -24.54 -29.61
CA GLN A 18 29.66 -23.52 -28.67
C GLN A 18 28.56 -23.44 -27.60
N GLY A 19 28.88 -23.90 -26.39
CA GLY A 19 27.98 -23.78 -25.25
C GLY A 19 27.57 -22.31 -25.08
N LEU A 20 26.36 -22.09 -24.55
CA LEU A 20 25.90 -20.74 -24.22
C LEU A 20 26.93 -20.05 -23.31
N ALA A 21 27.14 -18.75 -23.52
CA ALA A 21 28.05 -17.97 -22.70
C ALA A 21 27.71 -18.11 -21.20
N PRO A 22 28.71 -18.16 -20.29
CA PRO A 22 28.47 -18.41 -18.86
C PRO A 22 27.43 -17.48 -18.21
N GLU A 23 27.40 -16.22 -18.62
CA GLU A 23 26.43 -15.22 -18.18
C GLU A 23 24.99 -15.53 -18.64
N VAL A 24 24.81 -16.14 -19.82
CA VAL A 24 23.50 -16.58 -20.29
C VAL A 24 23.01 -17.78 -19.47
N LEU A 25 23.92 -18.70 -19.13
CA LEU A 25 23.61 -19.82 -18.25
C LEU A 25 23.29 -19.37 -16.82
N LEU A 26 24.03 -18.40 -16.29
CA LEU A 26 23.74 -17.77 -15.00
C LEU A 26 22.36 -17.10 -15.01
N LEU A 27 22.05 -16.30 -16.02
CA LEU A 27 20.75 -15.68 -16.17
C LEU A 27 19.61 -16.70 -16.21
N SER A 28 19.79 -17.81 -16.95
CA SER A 28 18.81 -18.90 -16.97
C SER A 28 18.57 -19.51 -15.59
N ARG A 29 19.63 -19.73 -14.80
CA ARG A 29 19.52 -20.22 -13.41
C ARG A 29 18.80 -19.21 -12.52
N ILE A 30 19.13 -17.92 -12.62
CA ILE A 30 18.48 -16.84 -11.87
C ILE A 30 16.98 -16.79 -12.19
N LYS A 31 16.60 -16.79 -13.47
CA LYS A 31 15.19 -16.74 -13.87
C LYS A 31 14.40 -17.92 -13.31
N ARG A 32 14.94 -19.14 -13.40
CA ARG A 32 14.32 -20.34 -12.84
C ARG A 32 14.20 -20.28 -11.31
N HIS A 33 15.22 -19.79 -10.62
CA HIS A 33 15.19 -19.58 -9.17
C HIS A 33 14.09 -18.56 -8.79
N MET A 34 14.07 -17.41 -9.45
CA MET A 34 13.08 -16.37 -9.19
C MET A 34 11.65 -16.82 -9.54
N GLU A 35 11.46 -17.66 -10.55
CA GLU A 35 10.18 -18.31 -10.82
C GLU A 35 9.69 -19.17 -9.66
N GLN A 36 10.56 -20.01 -9.09
CA GLN A 36 10.22 -20.81 -7.92
C GLN A 36 9.88 -19.94 -6.70
N VAL A 37 10.61 -18.85 -6.48
CA VAL A 37 10.36 -17.89 -5.40
C VAL A 37 8.99 -17.21 -5.59
N LEU A 38 8.75 -16.60 -6.75
CA LEU A 38 7.58 -15.76 -7.01
C LEU A 38 6.28 -16.56 -7.14
N ASN A 39 6.36 -17.83 -7.51
CA ASN A 39 5.20 -18.73 -7.54
C ASN A 39 4.76 -19.18 -6.13
N ARG A 40 5.64 -19.09 -5.12
CA ARG A 40 5.30 -19.39 -3.72
C ARG A 40 4.80 -18.17 -2.93
N GLN A 41 4.98 -16.96 -3.47
CA GLN A 41 4.58 -15.68 -2.85
C GLN A 41 3.07 -15.52 -2.54
N PRO A 42 2.11 -16.08 -3.32
CA PRO A 42 0.67 -15.87 -3.08
C PRO A 42 0.12 -16.34 -1.72
N ASN A 43 0.92 -17.03 -0.90
CA ASN A 43 0.50 -17.55 0.39
C ASN A 43 0.65 -16.54 1.54
N TYR A 44 0.99 -15.27 1.29
CA TYR A 44 1.37 -14.34 2.36
C TYR A 44 0.75 -12.95 2.21
N THR A 45 0.50 -12.33 3.37
CA THR A 45 0.18 -10.91 3.50
C THR A 45 1.25 -10.24 4.37
N CYS A 46 1.59 -8.99 4.05
CA CYS A 46 2.50 -8.17 4.85
C CYS A 46 1.83 -6.83 5.16
N LEU A 47 2.24 -6.21 6.25
CA LEU A 47 1.99 -4.78 6.46
C LEU A 47 2.97 -3.97 5.60
N GLU A 48 2.44 -3.18 4.68
CA GLU A 48 3.14 -2.16 3.95
C GLU A 48 3.00 -0.81 4.66
N THR A 49 4.13 -0.26 5.11
CA THR A 49 4.23 1.10 5.65
C THR A 49 4.82 2.02 4.60
N ILE A 50 4.09 3.08 4.24
CA ILE A 50 4.50 4.07 3.24
C ILE A 50 4.64 5.43 3.91
N GLU A 51 5.85 5.97 3.99
CA GLU A 51 6.06 7.36 4.37
C GLU A 51 6.17 8.24 3.13
N ARG A 52 5.26 9.20 2.97
CA ARG A 52 5.25 10.09 1.81
C ARG A 52 5.81 11.44 2.17
N SER A 53 6.82 11.86 1.42
CA SER A 53 7.42 13.18 1.58
C SER A 53 7.53 13.92 0.25
N ARG A 54 7.54 15.26 0.32
CA ARG A 54 7.66 16.11 -0.86
C ARG A 54 8.73 17.18 -0.67
N ARG A 55 9.40 17.54 -1.76
CA ARG A 55 10.20 18.77 -1.87
C ARG A 55 9.81 19.53 -3.12
N SER A 56 9.83 20.86 -3.07
CA SER A 56 9.50 21.73 -4.22
C SER A 56 10.66 21.95 -5.18
N GLY A 57 11.86 21.46 -4.85
CA GLY A 57 13.04 21.58 -5.69
C GLY A 57 14.22 20.79 -5.12
N LYS A 58 15.21 20.47 -5.96
CA LYS A 58 16.34 19.59 -5.60
C LYS A 58 17.18 20.07 -4.41
N SER A 59 17.26 21.38 -4.17
CA SER A 59 18.01 21.97 -3.05
C SER A 59 17.22 22.02 -1.74
N ARG A 60 15.91 21.75 -1.77
CA ARG A 60 15.04 21.76 -0.58
C ARG A 60 15.03 20.39 0.09
N GLN A 61 14.88 20.40 1.40
CA GLN A 61 14.69 19.18 2.19
C GLN A 61 13.32 18.57 1.91
N PHE A 62 13.24 17.24 1.95
CA PHE A 62 11.97 16.53 1.92
C PHE A 62 11.19 16.82 3.19
N GLN A 63 9.92 17.15 3.03
CA GLN A 63 8.98 17.35 4.13
C GLN A 63 8.00 16.19 4.16
N LEU A 64 7.89 15.53 5.32
CA LEU A 64 6.87 14.50 5.53
C LEU A 64 5.48 15.11 5.34
N MET A 65 4.70 14.48 4.47
CA MET A 65 3.33 14.85 4.15
C MET A 65 2.36 13.99 4.95
N ASP A 66 2.55 12.67 4.92
CA ASP A 66 1.74 11.69 5.63
C ASP A 66 2.49 10.34 5.73
N ALA A 67 1.87 9.40 6.43
CA ALA A 67 2.25 7.98 6.42
C ALA A 67 1.00 7.13 6.19
N LEU A 68 1.15 5.95 5.59
CA LEU A 68 0.08 4.98 5.35
C LEU A 68 0.46 3.59 5.85
N HIS A 69 -0.53 2.88 6.35
CA HIS A 69 -0.48 1.46 6.66
C HIS A 69 -1.52 0.72 5.82
N LEU A 70 -1.05 -0.19 4.99
CA LEU A 70 -1.86 -1.09 4.18
C LEU A 70 -1.46 -2.53 4.49
N GLU A 71 -2.38 -3.46 4.43
CA GLU A 71 -2.01 -4.86 4.21
C GLU A 71 -1.91 -5.09 2.69
N VAL A 72 -0.86 -5.81 2.26
CA VAL A 72 -0.62 -6.18 0.87
C VAL A 72 -0.48 -7.69 0.75
N ALA A 73 -1.15 -8.27 -0.24
CA ALA A 73 -1.08 -9.69 -0.59
C ALA A 73 -0.97 -9.87 -2.10
N VAL A 74 -0.51 -11.03 -2.55
CA VAL A 74 -0.54 -11.42 -3.98
C VAL A 74 -1.64 -12.45 -4.20
N VAL A 75 -2.67 -12.11 -4.98
CA VAL A 75 -3.76 -13.01 -5.34
C VAL A 75 -3.82 -13.12 -6.85
N GLU A 76 -3.78 -14.34 -7.39
CA GLU A 76 -3.77 -14.61 -8.84
C GLU A 76 -2.70 -13.79 -9.62
N GLY A 77 -1.56 -13.52 -8.97
CA GLY A 77 -0.46 -12.75 -9.55
C GLY A 77 -0.68 -11.23 -9.59
N LYS A 78 -1.74 -10.71 -8.96
CA LYS A 78 -1.99 -9.28 -8.74
C LYS A 78 -1.67 -8.90 -7.29
N GLU A 79 -1.20 -7.68 -7.07
CA GLU A 79 -1.13 -7.10 -5.73
C GLU A 79 -2.50 -6.59 -5.30
N MET A 80 -2.90 -6.96 -4.10
CA MET A 80 -4.19 -6.62 -3.49
C MET A 80 -3.94 -5.90 -2.17
N PHE A 81 -4.75 -4.87 -1.90
CA PHE A 81 -4.56 -4.01 -0.74
C PHE A 81 -5.83 -3.90 0.12
N SER A 82 -5.65 -3.82 1.43
CA SER A 82 -6.71 -3.56 2.41
C SER A 82 -6.20 -2.69 3.56
N TRP A 83 -7.12 -2.14 4.35
CA TRP A 83 -6.74 -1.52 5.61
C TRP A 83 -6.39 -2.59 6.65
N PRO A 84 -5.44 -2.33 7.56
CA PRO A 84 -5.20 -3.18 8.72
C PRO A 84 -6.51 -3.47 9.48
N GLY A 85 -6.75 -4.76 9.77
CA GLY A 85 -7.95 -5.22 10.48
C GLY A 85 -9.22 -5.28 9.63
N GLU A 86 -9.16 -5.09 8.31
CA GLU A 86 -10.23 -5.55 7.42
C GLU A 86 -10.14 -7.06 7.21
N ARG A 87 -11.29 -7.73 7.21
CA ARG A 87 -11.36 -9.20 7.07
C ARG A 87 -11.12 -9.69 5.65
N GLU A 88 -11.27 -8.83 4.65
CA GLU A 88 -11.24 -9.20 3.24
C GLU A 88 -10.38 -8.25 2.40
N PHE A 89 -9.59 -8.84 1.51
CA PHE A 89 -8.96 -8.13 0.40
C PHE A 89 -9.98 -8.00 -0.73
N LYS A 90 -10.48 -6.80 -0.96
CA LYS A 90 -11.38 -6.52 -2.08
C LYS A 90 -10.57 -6.13 -3.32
N GLU A 91 -10.96 -6.63 -4.48
CA GLU A 91 -10.41 -6.15 -5.76
C GLU A 91 -10.94 -4.73 -6.00
N ARG A 92 -10.08 -3.74 -5.76
CA ARG A 92 -10.37 -2.31 -5.94
C ARG A 92 -9.10 -1.59 -6.42
N ASP A 93 -9.26 -0.50 -7.18
CA ASP A 93 -8.12 0.34 -7.52
C ASP A 93 -7.51 0.89 -6.22
N LEU A 94 -6.19 0.82 -6.06
CA LEU A 94 -5.48 1.36 -4.90
C LEU A 94 -5.81 2.84 -4.67
N ARG A 95 -6.19 3.59 -5.71
CA ARG A 95 -6.66 4.98 -5.60
C ARG A 95 -8.03 5.14 -4.95
N GLU A 96 -8.85 4.10 -4.90
CA GLU A 96 -10.09 4.13 -4.12
C GLU A 96 -9.81 4.09 -2.61
N LEU A 97 -8.72 3.41 -2.20
CA LEU A 97 -8.22 3.42 -0.83
C LEU A 97 -7.43 4.70 -0.53
N VAL A 98 -6.55 5.10 -1.44
CA VAL A 98 -5.61 6.22 -1.29
C VAL A 98 -5.83 7.23 -2.43
N PRO A 99 -6.81 8.13 -2.33
CA PRO A 99 -7.22 8.99 -3.43
C PRO A 99 -6.27 10.16 -3.73
N THR A 100 -5.38 10.50 -2.81
CA THR A 100 -4.45 11.64 -2.92
C THR A 100 -3.00 11.19 -2.75
N GLY A 101 -2.07 12.00 -3.26
CA GLY A 101 -0.63 11.78 -3.15
C GLY A 101 -0.08 10.71 -4.10
N ALA A 102 1.24 10.54 -4.08
CA ALA A 102 1.91 9.50 -4.86
C ALA A 102 1.66 8.13 -4.22
N ILE A 103 1.19 7.17 -5.02
CA ILE A 103 0.88 5.81 -4.59
C ILE A 103 0.94 4.90 -5.82
N GLY A 104 1.35 3.65 -5.63
CA GLY A 104 1.46 2.67 -6.71
C GLY A 104 1.55 1.26 -6.17
N SER A 105 1.27 0.31 -7.05
CA SER A 105 1.56 -1.11 -6.88
C SER A 105 2.85 -1.47 -7.62
N GLY A 106 3.44 -2.61 -7.28
CA GLY A 106 4.50 -3.26 -8.02
C GLY A 106 5.76 -3.48 -7.22
N SER A 107 5.97 -2.70 -6.16
CA SER A 107 7.12 -2.83 -5.26
C SER A 107 7.07 -4.12 -4.43
N PHE A 108 5.89 -4.75 -4.26
CA PHE A 108 5.76 -6.00 -3.50
C PHE A 108 6.03 -7.25 -4.36
N ALA A 109 5.57 -7.25 -5.62
CA ALA A 109 5.64 -8.41 -6.50
C ALA A 109 5.66 -8.07 -8.00
N LEU A 110 4.84 -7.10 -8.46
CA LEU A 110 4.57 -7.00 -9.91
C LEU A 110 5.80 -6.65 -10.74
N HIS A 111 6.70 -5.80 -10.25
CA HIS A 111 7.94 -5.49 -10.98
C HIS A 111 8.84 -6.72 -11.11
N ALA A 112 9.06 -7.46 -10.01
CA ALA A 112 9.84 -8.70 -10.05
C ALA A 112 9.19 -9.75 -10.97
N ARG A 113 7.87 -9.94 -10.90
CA ARG A 113 7.14 -10.85 -11.80
C ARG A 113 7.32 -10.45 -13.26
N SER A 114 7.19 -9.16 -13.57
CA SER A 114 7.36 -8.67 -14.93
C SER A 114 8.79 -8.88 -15.44
N VAL A 115 9.81 -8.66 -14.60
CA VAL A 115 11.21 -8.84 -14.98
C VAL A 115 11.58 -10.32 -15.15
N PHE A 116 11.20 -11.19 -14.22
CA PHE A 116 11.68 -12.57 -14.21
C PHE A 116 10.77 -13.57 -14.91
N LEU A 117 9.45 -13.36 -14.91
CA LEU A 117 8.48 -14.34 -15.41
C LEU A 117 7.94 -14.01 -16.80
N SER A 118 8.08 -12.76 -17.26
CA SER A 118 7.65 -12.39 -18.60
C SER A 118 8.76 -12.62 -19.65
N GLY A 119 8.35 -12.65 -20.92
CA GLY A 119 9.26 -12.62 -22.08
C GLY A 119 9.60 -11.21 -22.55
N SER A 120 9.16 -10.16 -21.86
CA SER A 120 9.27 -8.76 -22.30
C SER A 120 10.67 -8.14 -22.16
N PRO A 121 11.42 -8.35 -21.07
CA PRO A 121 12.70 -7.67 -20.87
C PRO A 121 13.81 -8.18 -21.79
N LEU A 122 14.55 -7.24 -22.36
CA LEU A 122 15.87 -7.50 -22.94
C LEU A 122 16.92 -7.30 -21.85
N MET A 123 17.75 -8.30 -21.60
CA MET A 123 18.67 -8.33 -20.45
C MET A 123 20.13 -8.37 -20.91
N THR A 124 20.99 -7.58 -20.28
CA THR A 124 22.42 -7.46 -20.58
C THR A 124 23.23 -7.64 -19.30
N TYR A 125 24.19 -8.57 -19.31
CA TYR A 125 25.10 -8.75 -18.19
C TYR A 125 26.04 -7.55 -18.05
N ARG A 126 26.28 -7.10 -16.81
CA ARG A 126 27.15 -5.96 -16.50
C ARG A 126 28.38 -6.29 -15.67
N GLY A 127 28.50 -7.54 -15.20
CA GLY A 127 29.61 -7.98 -14.39
C GLY A 127 29.21 -8.35 -12.98
N GLU A 128 30.23 -8.67 -12.19
CA GLU A 128 30.11 -8.97 -10.77
C GLU A 128 30.46 -7.74 -9.95
N GLU A 129 29.77 -7.56 -8.83
CA GLU A 129 29.99 -6.47 -7.88
C GLU A 129 30.03 -7.07 -6.46
N ILE A 130 30.49 -6.29 -5.48
CA ILE A 130 30.36 -6.64 -4.06
C ILE A 130 29.40 -5.64 -3.42
N ILE A 131 28.30 -6.13 -2.85
CA ILE A 131 27.31 -5.32 -2.13
C ILE A 131 27.17 -5.88 -0.73
N ASP A 132 27.38 -5.05 0.30
CA ASP A 132 27.28 -5.43 1.71
C ASP A 132 28.08 -6.72 2.05
N GLY A 133 29.25 -6.88 1.43
CA GLY A 133 30.13 -8.04 1.61
C GLY A 133 29.74 -9.30 0.81
N ARG A 134 28.69 -9.25 -0.01
CA ARG A 134 28.21 -10.38 -0.83
C ARG A 134 28.65 -10.20 -2.28
N ALA A 135 29.14 -11.27 -2.90
CA ALA A 135 29.40 -11.30 -4.34
C ALA A 135 28.07 -11.39 -5.10
N VAL A 136 27.82 -10.42 -5.97
CA VAL A 136 26.56 -10.31 -6.72
C VAL A 136 26.83 -10.21 -8.21
N SER A 137 25.94 -10.77 -9.03
CA SER A 137 25.88 -10.49 -10.46
C SER A 137 24.92 -9.35 -10.73
N ARG A 138 25.26 -8.48 -11.69
CA ARG A 138 24.38 -7.42 -12.16
C ARG A 138 23.95 -7.65 -13.61
N TYR A 139 22.66 -7.47 -13.86
CA TYR A 139 22.10 -7.36 -15.19
C TYR A 139 21.33 -6.06 -15.33
N ASP A 140 21.51 -5.38 -16.46
CA ASP A 140 20.60 -4.33 -16.88
C ASP A 140 19.47 -4.94 -17.70
N TYR A 141 18.29 -4.33 -17.64
CA TYR A 141 17.17 -4.74 -18.47
C TYR A 141 16.39 -3.55 -19.03
N HIS A 142 15.70 -3.79 -20.15
CA HIS A 142 14.83 -2.81 -20.80
C HIS A 142 13.55 -3.47 -21.31
N VAL A 143 12.42 -2.84 -21.04
CA VAL A 143 11.08 -3.20 -21.53
C VAL A 143 10.53 -1.99 -22.29
N ALA A 144 10.39 -2.15 -23.61
CA ALA A 144 9.82 -1.11 -24.46
C ALA A 144 8.33 -0.88 -24.14
N GLN A 145 7.87 0.36 -24.31
CA GLN A 145 6.49 0.79 -24.01
C GLN A 145 5.43 -0.13 -24.61
N PHE A 146 5.59 -0.56 -25.88
CA PHE A 146 4.61 -1.41 -26.56
C PHE A 146 4.53 -2.85 -26.01
N ARG A 147 5.48 -3.26 -25.17
CA ARG A 147 5.49 -4.56 -24.45
C ARG A 147 5.26 -4.39 -22.94
N SER A 148 4.96 -3.17 -22.51
CA SER A 148 4.84 -2.78 -21.11
C SER A 148 3.37 -2.67 -20.69
N GLY A 149 3.08 -3.09 -19.46
CA GLY A 149 1.83 -2.77 -18.76
C GLY A 149 1.99 -1.65 -17.74
N TYR A 150 3.17 -1.02 -17.64
CA TYR A 150 3.47 -0.05 -16.59
C TYR A 150 2.72 1.25 -16.84
N ARG A 151 1.63 1.45 -16.07
CA ARG A 151 0.75 2.60 -16.18
C ARG A 151 1.08 3.63 -15.11
N ILE A 152 1.34 4.86 -15.54
CA ILE A 152 1.54 6.01 -14.67
C ILE A 152 0.33 6.93 -14.78
N ARG A 153 -0.13 7.45 -13.63
CA ARG A 153 -1.25 8.40 -13.55
C ARG A 153 -0.85 9.63 -12.74
N VAL A 154 -1.00 10.82 -13.31
CA VAL A 154 -0.76 12.11 -12.63
C VAL A 154 -2.01 12.98 -12.73
N GLY A 155 -2.64 13.24 -11.58
CA GLY A 155 -3.98 13.84 -11.57
C GLY A 155 -4.97 12.97 -12.35
N LYS A 156 -5.61 13.56 -13.37
CA LYS A 156 -6.56 12.88 -14.27
C LYS A 156 -5.91 12.29 -15.53
N LEU A 157 -4.62 12.53 -15.75
CA LEU A 157 -3.90 12.08 -16.92
C LEU A 157 -3.24 10.74 -16.63
N GLU A 158 -3.28 9.82 -17.60
CA GLU A 158 -2.59 8.54 -17.51
C GLU A 158 -1.93 8.15 -18.83
N GLY A 159 -0.96 7.24 -18.73
CA GLY A 159 -0.25 6.72 -19.89
C GLY A 159 0.56 5.48 -19.52
N ILE A 160 0.78 4.63 -20.52
CA ILE A 160 1.68 3.48 -20.41
C ILE A 160 3.10 3.97 -20.72
N THR A 161 4.10 3.49 -19.98
CA THR A 161 5.51 3.84 -20.15
C THR A 161 6.31 2.57 -20.41
N GLY A 162 7.40 2.67 -21.18
CA GLY A 162 8.47 1.70 -21.10
C GLY A 162 9.17 1.82 -19.75
N TYR A 163 10.02 0.85 -19.42
CA TYR A 163 10.88 0.98 -18.25
C TYR A 163 12.18 0.19 -18.42
N ARG A 164 13.20 0.63 -17.69
CA ARG A 164 14.49 -0.02 -17.63
C ARG A 164 14.94 -0.12 -16.19
N GLY A 165 16.05 -0.81 -15.97
CA GLY A 165 16.72 -0.77 -14.68
C GLY A 165 17.79 -1.83 -14.60
N SER A 166 18.11 -2.20 -13.37
CA SER A 166 19.10 -3.23 -13.08
C SER A 166 18.57 -4.13 -11.97
N PHE A 167 19.03 -5.37 -11.96
CA PHE A 167 18.84 -6.28 -10.83
C PHE A 167 20.16 -6.91 -10.42
N TRP A 168 20.27 -7.18 -9.12
CA TRP A 168 21.44 -7.79 -8.50
C TRP A 168 21.05 -9.08 -7.81
N ASN A 169 21.72 -10.17 -8.16
CA ASN A 169 21.51 -11.48 -7.54
C ASN A 169 22.76 -11.96 -6.85
N ASP A 170 22.60 -12.57 -5.68
CA ASP A 170 23.69 -13.27 -4.99
C ASP A 170 24.24 -14.40 -5.87
N MET A 171 25.56 -14.51 -5.96
CA MET A 171 26.21 -15.49 -6.82
C MET A 171 26.13 -16.93 -6.30
N GLU A 172 25.92 -17.12 -5.00
CA GLU A 172 25.82 -18.42 -4.34
C GLU A 172 24.35 -18.89 -4.28
N THR A 173 23.46 -18.03 -3.78
CA THR A 173 22.05 -18.40 -3.55
C THR A 173 21.13 -18.09 -4.72
N LEU A 174 21.57 -17.26 -5.67
CA LEU A 174 20.77 -16.68 -6.77
C LEU A 174 19.64 -15.75 -6.32
N ASP A 175 19.50 -15.50 -5.01
CA ASP A 175 18.46 -14.61 -4.49
C ASP A 175 18.62 -13.21 -5.05
N LEU A 176 17.51 -12.60 -5.44
CA LEU A 176 17.44 -11.18 -5.76
C LEU A 176 17.75 -10.37 -4.49
N LEU A 177 18.68 -9.42 -4.58
CA LEU A 177 19.03 -8.51 -3.48
C LEU A 177 18.44 -7.12 -3.73
N ARG A 178 18.46 -6.69 -4.98
CA ARG A 178 17.99 -5.37 -5.39
C ARG A 178 17.38 -5.41 -6.78
N LEU A 179 16.29 -4.68 -6.95
CA LEU A 179 15.68 -4.40 -8.25
C LEU A 179 15.47 -2.90 -8.37
N ASP A 180 16.02 -2.31 -9.41
CA ASP A 180 15.78 -0.93 -9.79
C ASP A 180 14.86 -0.88 -11.00
N VAL A 181 13.95 0.08 -11.01
CA VAL A 181 13.01 0.38 -12.11
C VAL A 181 13.05 1.88 -12.36
N GLU A 182 13.17 2.29 -13.62
CA GLU A 182 13.11 3.67 -14.09
C GLU A 182 12.16 3.72 -15.29
N ALA A 183 11.16 4.58 -15.23
CA ALA A 183 10.26 4.80 -16.37
C ALA A 183 11.00 5.50 -17.51
N VAL A 184 10.81 4.99 -18.73
CA VAL A 184 11.31 5.57 -19.98
C VAL A 184 10.16 5.66 -20.98
N GLU A 185 10.29 6.50 -22.00
CA GLU A 185 9.21 6.70 -22.98
C GLU A 185 7.91 7.20 -22.31
N ILE A 186 8.05 8.03 -21.26
CA ILE A 186 6.92 8.64 -20.55
C ILE A 186 6.13 9.49 -21.56
N PRO A 187 4.81 9.24 -21.74
CA PRO A 187 4.01 10.00 -22.69
C PRO A 187 4.08 11.51 -22.44
N PRO A 188 4.27 12.34 -23.48
CA PRO A 188 4.56 13.77 -23.33
C PRO A 188 3.41 14.59 -22.74
N HIS A 189 2.18 14.05 -22.73
CA HIS A 189 1.04 14.70 -22.06
C HIS A 189 1.06 14.54 -20.54
N LEU A 190 1.86 13.63 -19.98
CA LEU A 190 2.00 13.48 -18.54
C LEU A 190 2.91 14.58 -17.99
N PRO A 191 2.49 15.33 -16.95
CA PRO A 191 3.33 16.34 -16.30
C PRO A 191 4.35 15.69 -15.35
N LEU A 192 5.17 14.80 -15.88
CA LEU A 192 6.15 14.00 -15.16
C LEU A 192 7.45 13.94 -15.95
N ARG A 193 8.57 14.32 -15.32
CA ARG A 193 9.90 14.25 -15.91
C ARG A 193 10.52 12.87 -15.75
N ALA A 194 10.42 12.30 -14.56
CA ALA A 194 11.03 11.01 -14.24
C ALA A 194 10.26 10.31 -13.12
N THR A 195 10.29 8.99 -13.14
CA THR A 195 9.98 8.19 -11.96
C THR A 195 10.89 6.98 -11.87
N SER A 196 11.29 6.65 -10.66
CA SER A 196 12.09 5.48 -10.35
C SER A 196 11.59 4.81 -9.08
N ASP A 197 11.86 3.51 -8.97
CA ASP A 197 11.66 2.71 -7.77
C ASP A 197 12.87 1.80 -7.55
N SER A 198 13.32 1.69 -6.30
CA SER A 198 14.47 0.87 -5.90
C SER A 198 14.03 -0.04 -4.75
N MET A 199 13.87 -1.32 -5.05
CA MET A 199 13.41 -2.35 -4.12
C MET A 199 14.60 -3.14 -3.59
N ARG A 200 14.63 -3.43 -2.29
CA ARG A 200 15.59 -4.37 -1.68
C ARG A 200 14.87 -5.59 -1.15
N TYR A 201 15.50 -6.75 -1.33
CA TYR A 201 14.92 -8.06 -1.03
C TYR A 201 15.74 -8.78 0.03
N GLU A 202 15.03 -9.46 0.93
CA GLU A 202 15.64 -10.23 2.01
C GLU A 202 14.83 -11.51 2.24
N ARG A 203 15.48 -12.50 2.87
CA ARG A 203 14.83 -13.70 3.34
C ARG A 203 14.10 -13.41 4.65
N VAL A 204 12.79 -13.60 4.66
CA VAL A 204 11.90 -13.37 5.79
C VAL A 204 11.34 -14.72 6.28
N PRO A 205 11.52 -15.08 7.55
CA PRO A 205 10.89 -16.27 8.12
C PRO A 205 9.39 -16.02 8.32
N ILE A 206 8.56 -16.94 7.83
CA ILE A 206 7.11 -16.93 7.99
C ILE A 206 6.64 -18.35 8.30
N GLY A 207 6.20 -18.57 9.54
CA GLY A 207 5.91 -19.92 10.05
C GLY A 207 7.14 -20.81 9.98
N GLU A 208 7.00 -22.01 9.43
CA GLU A 208 8.06 -23.02 9.30
C GLU A 208 8.93 -22.86 8.04
N SER A 209 8.81 -21.74 7.32
CA SER A 209 9.49 -21.54 6.04
C SER A 209 10.06 -20.14 5.89
N THR A 210 11.03 -19.99 4.97
CA THR A 210 11.70 -18.72 4.70
C THR A 210 11.46 -18.31 3.26
N PHE A 211 11.07 -17.05 3.06
CA PHE A 211 10.66 -16.51 1.77
C PHE A 211 11.49 -15.31 1.39
N LEU A 212 11.91 -15.23 0.13
CA LEU A 212 12.55 -14.03 -0.40
C LEU A 212 11.45 -13.02 -0.77
N LEU A 213 11.39 -11.91 -0.03
CA LEU A 213 10.38 -10.87 -0.17
C LEU A 213 11.04 -9.49 -0.23
N PRO A 214 10.40 -8.48 -0.84
CA PRO A 214 10.88 -7.13 -0.71
C PRO A 214 10.79 -6.70 0.75
N LYS A 215 11.88 -6.13 1.26
CA LYS A 215 11.98 -5.60 2.62
C LYS A 215 11.67 -4.11 2.66
N SER A 216 12.12 -3.38 1.63
CA SER A 216 11.91 -1.95 1.49
C SER A 216 11.88 -1.53 0.04
N SER A 217 11.20 -0.41 -0.24
CA SER A 217 11.24 0.26 -1.55
C SER A 217 11.43 1.77 -1.39
N ARG A 218 12.02 2.40 -2.40
CA ARG A 218 12.06 3.86 -2.49
C ARG A 218 11.62 4.30 -3.88
N MET A 219 10.42 4.86 -3.95
CA MET A 219 9.90 5.45 -5.17
C MET A 219 10.11 6.97 -5.17
N ILE A 220 10.58 7.51 -6.30
CA ILE A 220 10.67 8.95 -6.56
C ILE A 220 9.86 9.26 -7.81
N MET A 221 9.05 10.31 -7.73
CA MET A 221 8.40 10.94 -8.88
C MET A 221 8.85 12.39 -8.96
N GLU A 222 9.29 12.83 -10.13
CA GLU A 222 9.82 14.16 -10.35
C GLU A 222 9.05 14.89 -11.45
N ASP A 223 8.55 16.08 -11.15
CA ASP A 223 7.88 16.95 -12.11
C ASP A 223 8.89 17.79 -12.93
N PHE A 224 8.40 18.49 -13.95
CA PHE A 224 9.25 19.33 -14.81
C PHE A 224 9.83 20.55 -14.08
N GLU A 225 9.20 21.01 -12.99
CA GLU A 225 9.66 22.10 -12.14
C GLU A 225 10.77 21.65 -11.16
N GLY A 226 11.06 20.35 -11.11
CA GLY A 226 12.05 19.75 -10.21
C GLY A 226 11.51 19.47 -8.81
N GLY A 227 10.21 19.62 -8.60
CA GLY A 227 9.51 19.11 -7.43
C GLY A 227 9.54 17.59 -7.43
N GLN A 228 9.70 17.00 -6.24
CA GLN A 228 9.77 15.56 -6.07
C GLN A 228 8.82 15.07 -4.99
N SER A 229 8.06 14.04 -5.32
CA SER A 229 7.33 13.21 -4.36
C SER A 229 8.13 11.94 -4.12
N ARG A 230 8.26 11.53 -2.86
CA ARG A 230 8.98 10.33 -2.44
C ARG A 230 8.09 9.46 -1.59
N ASN A 231 8.09 8.17 -1.88
CA ASN A 231 7.56 7.15 -0.99
C ASN A 231 8.74 6.30 -0.48
N GLU A 232 8.97 6.31 0.83
CA GLU A 232 9.80 5.28 1.49
C GLU A 232 8.84 4.18 1.97
N ILE A 233 9.01 2.97 1.46
CA ILE A 233 8.13 1.83 1.70
C ILE A 233 8.89 0.78 2.50
N SER A 234 8.25 0.20 3.52
CA SER A 234 8.79 -0.95 4.24
C SER A 234 7.74 -2.03 4.41
N PHE A 235 8.17 -3.29 4.31
CA PHE A 235 7.31 -4.45 4.50
C PHE A 235 7.67 -5.14 5.81
N SER A 236 6.65 -5.38 6.64
CA SER A 236 6.80 -5.94 7.97
C SER A 236 5.61 -6.82 8.34
N ARG A 237 5.69 -7.52 9.48
CA ARG A 237 4.60 -8.34 10.02
C ARG A 237 4.00 -9.31 8.99
N CYS A 238 4.86 -9.88 8.15
CA CYS A 238 4.44 -10.82 7.12
C CYS A 238 3.95 -12.12 7.78
N ARG A 239 2.79 -12.60 7.34
CA ARG A 239 2.14 -13.81 7.85
C ARG A 239 1.52 -14.59 6.70
N GLN A 240 1.34 -15.89 6.90
CA GLN A 240 0.61 -16.71 5.94
C GLN A 240 -0.83 -16.19 5.82
N TYR A 241 -1.32 -16.10 4.59
CA TYR A 241 -2.70 -15.78 4.29
C TYR A 241 -3.56 -16.95 4.75
N SER A 242 -4.04 -16.89 5.98
CA SER A 242 -5.20 -17.67 6.40
C SER A 242 -6.42 -16.96 5.84
N GLY A 243 -6.81 -17.29 4.61
CA GLY A 243 -8.17 -17.00 4.18
C GLY A 243 -9.08 -17.68 5.18
N GLU A 244 -9.65 -16.94 6.14
CA GLU A 244 -10.59 -17.51 7.09
C GLU A 244 -11.86 -17.91 6.32
N SER A 245 -11.87 -19.15 5.83
CA SER A 245 -12.93 -20.12 6.03
C SER A 245 -12.57 -21.43 5.32
N THR A 246 -11.56 -22.16 5.79
CA THR A 246 -11.65 -23.62 5.68
C THR A 246 -12.60 -24.08 6.79
N LEU A 247 -13.86 -24.34 6.43
CA LEU A 247 -14.73 -25.21 7.21
C LEU A 247 -14.02 -26.56 7.34
N SER A 248 -13.32 -26.77 8.45
CA SER A 248 -12.85 -28.08 8.84
C SER A 248 -14.05 -28.85 9.40
N PHE A 249 -14.62 -29.77 8.63
CA PHE A 249 -15.58 -30.76 9.11
C PHE A 249 -14.87 -31.96 9.76
N ALA A 250 -13.88 -31.69 10.60
CA ALA A 250 -13.33 -32.70 11.51
C ALA A 250 -14.00 -32.50 12.87
N GLU A 251 -14.67 -33.54 13.35
CA GLU A 251 -15.25 -33.62 14.67
C GLU A 251 -14.15 -33.35 15.71
N ALA A 252 -14.30 -32.26 16.46
CA ALA A 252 -13.31 -31.85 17.44
C ALA A 252 -13.29 -32.86 18.61
N PRO A 253 -12.11 -33.28 19.10
CA PRO A 253 -12.03 -34.07 20.32
C PRO A 253 -12.63 -33.29 21.50
N GLU A 254 -13.42 -33.98 22.32
CA GLU A 254 -14.07 -33.41 23.49
C GLU A 254 -13.03 -32.82 24.47
N GLY A 255 -12.96 -31.49 24.58
CA GLY A 255 -12.06 -30.83 25.53
C GLY A 255 -11.73 -29.37 25.26
N GLU A 256 -12.01 -28.83 24.07
CA GLU A 256 -11.75 -27.42 23.77
C GLU A 256 -13.00 -26.56 23.96
N THR A 257 -12.86 -25.43 24.66
CA THR A 257 -13.89 -24.40 24.79
C THR A 257 -14.46 -24.08 23.42
N GLY A 258 -15.78 -24.28 23.28
CA GLY A 258 -16.47 -24.11 22.01
C GLY A 258 -16.23 -22.73 21.37
N PRO A 259 -16.42 -22.63 20.04
CA PRO A 259 -16.20 -21.39 19.30
C PRO A 259 -16.97 -20.22 19.95
N PRO A 260 -16.40 -19.00 19.93
CA PRO A 260 -17.06 -17.84 20.51
C PRO A 260 -18.47 -17.70 19.95
N ALA A 261 -19.45 -17.53 20.85
CA ALA A 261 -20.84 -17.33 20.46
C ALA A 261 -20.94 -16.24 19.39
N LEU A 262 -21.63 -16.52 18.28
CA LEU A 262 -21.85 -15.54 17.22
C LEU A 262 -22.53 -14.31 17.82
N ALA A 263 -21.88 -13.16 17.71
CA ALA A 263 -22.41 -11.89 18.18
C ALA A 263 -23.73 -11.57 17.46
N GLU A 264 -24.71 -11.07 18.21
CA GLU A 264 -26.02 -10.71 17.66
C GLU A 264 -25.88 -9.46 16.78
N ALA A 265 -26.36 -9.53 15.53
CA ALA A 265 -26.26 -8.43 14.58
C ALA A 265 -27.23 -7.28 14.94
N ILE A 266 -26.73 -6.04 14.94
CA ILE A 266 -27.54 -4.83 15.15
C ILE A 266 -27.45 -3.87 13.96
N VAL A 267 -28.50 -3.07 13.78
CA VAL A 267 -28.54 -1.99 12.79
C VAL A 267 -28.96 -0.70 13.48
N LEU A 268 -28.15 0.35 13.33
CA LEU A 268 -28.48 1.67 13.85
C LEU A 268 -29.37 2.44 12.85
N PRO A 269 -30.41 3.16 13.32
CA PRO A 269 -31.21 4.01 12.45
C PRO A 269 -30.42 5.25 12.02
N ALA A 270 -30.63 5.75 10.81
CA ALA A 270 -30.04 7.01 10.36
C ALA A 270 -30.60 8.23 11.11
N GLY A 271 -29.78 9.27 11.20
CA GLY A 271 -30.11 10.52 11.88
C GLY A 271 -30.06 10.45 13.41
N LEU A 272 -29.43 9.43 13.98
CA LEU A 272 -29.18 9.30 15.41
C LEU A 272 -27.89 10.04 15.77
N SER A 273 -27.97 11.05 16.65
CA SER A 273 -26.79 11.72 17.18
C SER A 273 -26.17 10.87 18.30
N ILE A 274 -24.88 10.62 18.19
CA ILE A 274 -24.08 9.78 19.08
C ILE A 274 -22.86 10.59 19.52
N GLU A 275 -22.78 10.84 20.82
CA GLU A 275 -21.62 11.46 21.45
C GLU A 275 -20.60 10.37 21.83
N ILE A 276 -19.40 10.45 21.27
CA ILE A 276 -18.30 9.50 21.54
C ILE A 276 -17.12 10.21 22.20
N GLU A 277 -16.31 9.47 22.94
CA GLU A 277 -14.97 9.87 23.40
C GLU A 277 -13.91 9.01 22.71
N LEU A 278 -12.88 9.64 22.15
CA LEU A 278 -11.79 8.93 21.49
C LEU A 278 -10.95 8.16 22.52
N LEU A 279 -10.71 6.86 22.32
CA LEU A 279 -9.87 6.04 23.19
C LEU A 279 -8.41 5.98 22.69
N THR A 280 -8.23 5.85 21.37
CA THR A 280 -6.92 5.82 20.73
C THR A 280 -6.47 7.23 20.36
N PRO A 281 -5.39 7.78 20.95
CA PRO A 281 -4.89 9.08 20.55
C PRO A 281 -4.37 9.04 19.10
N VAL A 282 -4.52 10.14 18.37
CA VAL A 282 -4.01 10.28 17.00
C VAL A 282 -3.07 11.48 16.94
N SER A 283 -1.81 11.27 16.52
CA SER A 283 -0.82 12.34 16.40
C SER A 283 -0.15 12.37 15.04
N PHE A 284 0.30 13.56 14.65
CA PHE A 284 1.16 13.74 13.48
C PHE A 284 2.41 14.56 13.83
N PRO A 285 3.62 14.04 13.58
CA PRO A 285 3.92 12.65 13.17
C PRO A 285 3.60 11.64 14.29
N GLY A 286 3.37 10.37 13.94
CA GLY A 286 3.22 9.28 14.91
C GLY A 286 2.20 8.21 14.50
N ASN A 287 1.10 8.62 13.90
CA ASN A 287 0.12 7.72 13.29
C ASN A 287 0.20 7.75 11.77
N ALA A 288 -0.39 6.72 11.16
CA ALA A 288 -0.54 6.58 9.73
C ALA A 288 -2.02 6.48 9.34
N ILE A 289 -2.32 6.86 8.10
CA ILE A 289 -3.60 6.54 7.46
C ILE A 289 -3.74 5.02 7.42
N GLY A 290 -4.88 4.49 7.87
CA GLY A 290 -5.12 3.07 8.03
C GLY A 290 -4.95 2.54 9.46
N ASP A 291 -4.33 3.30 10.37
CA ASP A 291 -4.22 2.91 11.78
C ASP A 291 -5.59 2.66 12.41
N GLU A 292 -5.73 1.56 13.17
CA GLU A 292 -6.94 1.25 13.92
C GLU A 292 -7.13 2.24 15.07
N ILE A 293 -8.37 2.70 15.24
CA ILE A 293 -8.78 3.62 16.30
C ILE A 293 -10.02 3.09 17.01
N GLU A 294 -10.10 3.38 18.30
CA GLU A 294 -11.26 3.05 19.12
C GLU A 294 -11.87 4.30 19.73
N ALA A 295 -13.19 4.27 19.95
CA ALA A 295 -13.92 5.26 20.71
C ALA A 295 -15.00 4.60 21.57
N ARG A 296 -15.51 5.34 22.54
CA ARG A 296 -16.60 4.88 23.43
C ARG A 296 -17.77 5.85 23.39
N VAL A 297 -18.98 5.34 23.35
CA VAL A 297 -20.21 6.14 23.49
C VAL A 297 -20.29 6.72 24.90
N ARG A 298 -20.38 8.05 25.02
CA ARG A 298 -20.39 8.77 26.31
C ARG A 298 -21.75 8.73 27.01
N ARG A 299 -22.85 8.69 26.24
CA ARG A 299 -24.23 8.75 26.70
C ARG A 299 -25.13 7.88 25.82
N ASP A 300 -26.19 7.33 26.40
CA ASP A 300 -27.18 6.57 25.65
C ASP A 300 -27.73 7.38 24.47
N ALA A 301 -27.57 6.86 23.26
CA ALA A 301 -28.19 7.39 22.07
C ALA A 301 -29.60 6.80 21.94
N LYS A 302 -30.62 7.65 22.11
CA LYS A 302 -32.03 7.25 22.15
C LYS A 302 -32.82 7.91 21.02
N ARG A 303 -33.78 7.18 20.45
CA ARG A 303 -34.80 7.74 19.53
C ARG A 303 -36.17 7.23 19.94
N LYS A 304 -37.10 8.17 20.16
CA LYS A 304 -38.48 7.86 20.61
C LYS A 304 -38.52 6.94 21.85
N GLY A 305 -37.61 7.16 22.81
CA GLY A 305 -37.54 6.38 24.06
C GLY A 305 -36.77 5.06 23.98
N VAL A 306 -36.43 4.58 22.79
CA VAL A 306 -35.65 3.34 22.58
C VAL A 306 -34.16 3.67 22.54
N VAL A 307 -33.34 2.92 23.30
CA VAL A 307 -31.87 3.03 23.28
C VAL A 307 -31.32 2.20 22.12
N PHE A 308 -30.62 2.85 21.19
CA PHE A 308 -30.00 2.18 20.03
C PHE A 308 -28.49 1.97 20.20
N ALA A 309 -27.83 2.85 20.96
CA ALA A 309 -26.45 2.66 21.38
C ALA A 309 -26.31 3.08 22.86
N PRO A 310 -26.09 2.15 23.79
CA PRO A 310 -25.96 2.47 25.20
C PRO A 310 -24.64 3.18 25.50
N LYS A 311 -24.59 3.92 26.62
CA LYS A 311 -23.32 4.40 27.17
C LYS A 311 -22.37 3.22 27.38
N GLY A 312 -21.12 3.39 26.95
CA GLY A 312 -20.09 2.35 27.06
C GLY A 312 -19.93 1.49 25.81
N ALA A 313 -20.85 1.57 24.84
CA ALA A 313 -20.67 0.93 23.54
C ALA A 313 -19.35 1.37 22.89
N VAL A 314 -18.64 0.42 22.27
CA VAL A 314 -17.32 0.64 21.68
C VAL A 314 -17.46 0.77 20.17
N LEU A 315 -16.83 1.78 19.60
CA LEU A 315 -16.68 1.94 18.17
C LEU A 315 -15.26 1.56 17.76
N LYS A 316 -15.12 0.83 16.65
CA LYS A 316 -13.85 0.59 15.99
C LYS A 316 -13.85 1.18 14.59
N GLY A 317 -12.69 1.70 14.19
CA GLY A 317 -12.51 2.40 12.94
C GLY A 317 -11.05 2.51 12.55
N ASN A 318 -10.76 3.37 11.58
CA ASN A 318 -9.41 3.66 11.16
C ASN A 318 -9.21 5.17 10.93
N VAL A 319 -7.96 5.62 11.00
CA VAL A 319 -7.56 6.94 10.51
C VAL A 319 -7.73 6.96 8.99
N ALA A 320 -8.70 7.74 8.49
CA ALA A 320 -9.03 7.80 7.06
C ALA A 320 -8.20 8.85 6.31
N LEU A 321 -7.76 9.90 6.99
CA LEU A 321 -6.85 10.92 6.46
C LEU A 321 -5.99 11.45 7.60
N LEU A 322 -4.70 11.68 7.32
CA LEU A 322 -3.75 12.30 8.24
C LEU A 322 -2.64 12.93 7.41
N GLU A 323 -2.89 14.14 6.90
CA GLU A 323 -2.07 14.76 5.87
C GLU A 323 -1.68 16.19 6.25
N ARG A 324 -0.38 16.50 6.23
CA ARG A 324 0.12 17.87 6.28
C ARG A 324 -0.05 18.53 4.92
N ARG A 325 -0.73 19.68 4.89
CA ARG A 325 -0.82 20.57 3.71
C ARG A 325 -0.23 21.92 4.01
N ARG A 326 0.40 22.53 3.00
CA ARG A 326 0.69 23.96 3.00
C ARG A 326 -0.30 24.67 2.11
N ASP A 327 -0.82 25.78 2.60
CA ASP A 327 -1.62 26.68 1.77
C ASP A 327 -0.74 27.55 0.86
N ALA A 328 -1.38 28.36 0.00
CA ALA A 328 -0.69 29.28 -0.90
C ALA A 328 0.13 30.37 -0.17
N ARG A 329 -0.13 30.60 1.12
CA ARG A 329 0.62 31.55 1.97
C ARG A 329 1.76 30.86 2.72
N GLY A 330 1.98 29.56 2.48
CA GLY A 330 3.03 28.77 3.10
C GLY A 330 2.70 28.28 4.52
N GLN A 331 1.49 28.53 5.02
CA GLN A 331 1.05 28.07 6.34
C GLN A 331 0.76 26.57 6.30
N SER A 332 1.36 25.83 7.23
CA SER A 332 1.11 24.40 7.40
C SER A 332 -0.18 24.17 8.18
N SER A 333 -0.99 23.23 7.72
CA SER A 333 -2.12 22.66 8.46
C SER A 333 -2.08 21.15 8.36
N THR A 334 -2.58 20.47 9.37
CA THR A 334 -2.78 19.01 9.31
C THR A 334 -4.26 18.73 9.17
N LEU A 335 -4.63 17.98 8.14
CA LEU A 335 -5.99 17.46 7.96
C LEU A 335 -6.08 16.08 8.57
N VAL A 336 -7.18 15.82 9.26
CA VAL A 336 -7.52 14.49 9.75
C VAL A 336 -8.93 14.11 9.38
N ALA A 337 -9.14 12.85 9.04
CA ALA A 337 -10.47 12.26 9.02
C ALA A 337 -10.42 10.94 9.75
N LEU A 338 -11.47 10.65 10.52
CA LEU A 338 -11.66 9.37 11.19
C LEU A 338 -12.83 8.67 10.49
N LYS A 339 -12.72 7.36 10.27
CA LYS A 339 -13.81 6.55 9.73
C LYS A 339 -14.09 5.40 10.66
N TRP A 340 -15.30 5.37 11.19
CA TRP A 340 -15.80 4.26 12.00
C TRP A 340 -16.37 3.17 11.08
N ARG A 341 -16.24 1.91 11.51
CA ARG A 341 -16.70 0.73 10.76
C ARG A 341 -17.76 -0.04 11.52
N GLU A 342 -17.58 -0.19 12.82
CA GLU A 342 -18.44 -1.03 13.65
C GLU A 342 -18.69 -0.40 15.01
N ILE A 343 -19.81 -0.78 15.61
CA ILE A 343 -20.17 -0.55 16.99
C ILE A 343 -20.47 -1.88 17.66
N SER A 344 -20.06 -2.05 18.92
CA SER A 344 -20.36 -3.23 19.71
C SER A 344 -20.73 -2.91 21.16
N PHE A 345 -21.66 -3.67 21.72
CA PHE A 345 -22.10 -3.61 23.12
C PHE A 345 -22.94 -4.85 23.46
N ASP A 346 -22.92 -5.30 24.71
CA ASP A 346 -23.79 -6.38 25.21
C ASP A 346 -23.80 -7.67 24.34
N GLY A 347 -22.64 -8.06 23.80
CA GLY A 347 -22.52 -9.21 22.89
C GLY A 347 -23.10 -8.99 21.48
N LYS A 348 -23.53 -7.76 21.19
CA LYS A 348 -24.03 -7.31 19.89
C LYS A 348 -22.96 -6.59 19.10
N VAL A 349 -22.99 -6.74 17.78
CA VAL A 349 -22.10 -6.03 16.85
C VAL A 349 -22.86 -5.61 15.61
N GLY A 350 -22.57 -4.43 15.10
CA GLY A 350 -23.17 -3.97 13.85
C GLY A 350 -22.34 -2.91 13.15
N PRO A 351 -22.62 -2.67 11.85
CA PRO A 351 -21.94 -1.63 11.11
C PRO A 351 -22.27 -0.26 11.69
N PHE A 352 -21.28 0.62 11.68
CA PHE A 352 -21.45 2.03 11.99
C PHE A 352 -21.02 2.84 10.77
N GLU A 353 -21.96 3.53 10.14
CA GLU A 353 -21.67 4.62 9.23
C GLU A 353 -22.19 5.91 9.86
N GLY A 354 -21.33 6.91 9.97
CA GLY A 354 -21.70 8.19 10.56
C GLY A 354 -20.89 9.31 9.97
N GLN A 355 -21.44 10.52 10.07
CA GLN A 355 -20.73 11.74 9.74
C GLN A 355 -20.53 12.58 10.99
N LEU A 356 -19.40 13.28 11.08
CA LEU A 356 -19.18 14.22 12.18
C LEU A 356 -20.23 15.36 12.12
N GLU A 357 -20.74 15.81 13.27
CA GLU A 357 -21.64 16.97 13.36
C GLU A 357 -20.86 18.30 13.35
N ASP A 358 -21.48 19.37 12.83
CA ASP A 358 -20.87 20.70 12.83
C ASP A 358 -20.67 21.19 14.28
N GLY A 359 -19.46 21.68 14.61
CA GLY A 359 -19.10 22.04 15.99
C GLY A 359 -18.88 20.86 16.93
N GLY A 360 -18.99 19.61 16.44
CA GLY A 360 -18.86 18.39 17.24
C GLY A 360 -17.46 18.10 17.77
N ALA A 361 -16.41 18.70 17.19
CA ALA A 361 -15.09 18.77 17.80
C ALA A 361 -15.08 19.94 18.79
N VAL A 362 -15.55 19.68 20.01
CA VAL A 362 -15.69 20.71 21.03
C VAL A 362 -14.31 21.35 21.30
N SER A 363 -14.22 22.68 21.19
CA SER A 363 -13.11 23.42 21.79
C SER A 363 -13.08 23.10 23.28
N ALA A 364 -12.12 22.29 23.74
CA ALA A 364 -11.82 22.21 25.16
C ALA A 364 -11.44 23.63 25.59
N GLY A 365 -12.28 24.26 26.40
CA GLY A 365 -12.27 25.69 26.71
C GLY A 365 -11.09 26.18 27.55
N ASP A 366 -9.85 25.86 27.16
CA ASP A 366 -8.62 26.45 27.71
C ASP A 366 -7.67 26.88 26.59
N SER A 367 -7.52 28.20 26.46
CA SER A 367 -7.10 28.93 25.26
C SER A 367 -5.60 29.16 25.10
N SER A 368 -4.73 28.27 25.58
CA SER A 368 -3.27 28.54 25.48
C SER A 368 -2.40 27.42 24.90
N SER A 369 -2.90 26.19 24.72
CA SER A 369 -2.04 25.10 24.23
C SER A 369 -2.68 24.03 23.33
N ARG A 370 -4.01 23.87 23.29
CA ARG A 370 -4.66 22.83 22.47
C ARG A 370 -5.11 23.38 21.11
N GLY A 371 -4.85 22.63 20.03
CA GLY A 371 -5.15 23.08 18.66
C GLY A 371 -6.63 23.39 18.46
N THR A 372 -6.96 24.39 17.65
CA THR A 372 -8.35 24.66 17.25
C THR A 372 -8.76 23.59 16.23
N PHE A 373 -9.72 22.74 16.60
CA PHE A 373 -10.31 21.75 15.71
C PHE A 373 -11.44 22.42 14.93
N LEU A 374 -11.19 22.72 13.65
CA LEU A 374 -12.19 23.37 12.80
C LEU A 374 -12.62 22.39 11.73
N ARG A 375 -13.94 22.20 11.58
CA ARG A 375 -14.46 21.48 10.43
C ARG A 375 -14.31 22.37 9.18
N PRO A 376 -13.82 21.84 8.03
CA PRO A 376 -13.82 22.55 6.77
C PRO A 376 -15.21 23.11 6.40
N GLY A 377 -15.22 24.28 5.77
CA GLY A 377 -16.45 24.81 5.18
C GLY A 377 -17.02 23.85 4.12
N PHE A 378 -18.33 23.89 3.87
CA PHE A 378 -19.00 22.96 2.94
C PHE A 378 -18.33 22.88 1.55
N ARG A 379 -17.89 24.03 1.01
CA ARG A 379 -17.18 24.08 -0.29
C ARG A 379 -15.80 23.42 -0.26
N GLU A 380 -15.05 23.58 0.82
CA GLU A 380 -13.75 22.93 0.99
C GLU A 380 -13.91 21.41 1.10
N ARG A 381 -14.98 20.93 1.74
CA ARG A 381 -15.31 19.49 1.83
C ARG A 381 -15.56 18.82 0.48
N GLN A 382 -16.07 19.54 -0.52
CA GLN A 382 -16.33 18.95 -1.84
C GLN A 382 -15.06 18.50 -2.56
N GLY A 383 -13.91 19.09 -2.23
CA GLY A 383 -12.60 18.69 -2.76
C GLY A 383 -11.84 17.71 -1.89
N LEU A 384 -12.42 17.25 -0.77
CA LEU A 384 -11.77 16.33 0.17
C LEU A 384 -12.29 14.91 -0.04
N PRO A 385 -11.43 13.89 0.11
CA PRO A 385 -11.81 12.50 -0.09
C PRO A 385 -12.78 11.97 0.96
N HIS A 386 -12.88 12.62 2.12
CA HIS A 386 -13.75 12.23 3.22
C HIS A 386 -14.64 13.39 3.67
N ARG A 387 -15.87 13.08 4.11
CA ARG A 387 -16.85 14.08 4.60
C ARG A 387 -16.64 14.45 6.07
N ASP A 388 -15.79 13.68 6.76
CA ASP A 388 -15.58 13.71 8.21
C ASP A 388 -14.20 14.26 8.58
N VAL A 389 -13.81 15.32 7.87
CA VAL A 389 -12.49 15.93 8.00
C VAL A 389 -12.51 17.03 9.05
N PHE A 390 -11.42 17.11 9.82
CA PHE A 390 -11.05 18.18 10.74
C PHE A 390 -9.78 18.86 10.20
N TYR A 391 -9.71 20.18 10.37
CA TYR A 391 -8.47 20.93 10.25
C TYR A 391 -7.89 21.22 11.62
N VAL A 392 -6.58 21.08 11.74
CA VAL A 392 -5.83 21.61 12.87
C VAL A 392 -4.73 22.54 12.35
N ARG A 393 -4.83 23.81 12.76
CA ARG A 393 -3.85 24.85 12.43
C ARG A 393 -2.69 24.82 13.43
N LYS A 394 -1.85 23.78 13.36
CA LYS A 394 -0.53 23.68 14.01
C LYS A 394 0.38 22.74 13.19
N ASP A 395 1.69 22.93 13.30
CA ASP A 395 2.69 22.08 12.63
C ASP A 395 2.66 20.62 13.13
N SER A 396 2.27 20.41 14.39
CA SER A 396 2.01 19.11 14.99
C SER A 396 0.56 18.99 15.43
N LEU A 397 -0.03 17.84 15.15
CA LEU A 397 -1.38 17.48 15.57
C LEU A 397 -1.32 16.52 16.74
N GLN A 398 -2.23 16.70 17.70
CA GLN A 398 -2.58 15.67 18.67
C GLN A 398 -4.09 15.69 18.92
N LEU A 399 -4.79 14.62 18.53
CA LEU A 399 -6.13 14.27 19.01
C LEU A 399 -5.95 13.41 20.28
N PRO A 400 -6.18 13.96 21.48
CA PRO A 400 -5.92 13.23 22.70
C PRO A 400 -7.00 12.17 22.96
N ARG A 401 -6.63 11.16 23.75
CA ARG A 401 -7.60 10.29 24.40
C ARG A 401 -8.57 11.12 25.24
N GLY A 402 -9.85 10.78 25.20
CA GLY A 402 -10.95 11.48 25.86
C GLY A 402 -11.52 12.66 25.08
N LEU A 403 -11.04 12.95 23.86
CA LEU A 403 -11.62 14.00 23.02
C LEU A 403 -13.09 13.66 22.69
N PRO A 404 -14.06 14.50 23.10
CA PRO A 404 -15.45 14.28 22.76
C PRO A 404 -15.73 14.67 21.31
N LEU A 405 -16.47 13.83 20.60
CA LEU A 405 -16.88 14.03 19.21
C LEU A 405 -18.36 13.66 19.05
N ASN A 406 -19.14 14.51 18.39
CA ASN A 406 -20.54 14.23 18.07
C ASN A 406 -20.67 13.75 16.62
N TRP A 407 -21.34 12.60 16.43
CA TRP A 407 -21.53 11.95 15.14
C TRP A 407 -23.02 11.74 14.88
N LEU A 408 -23.43 11.92 13.64
CA LEU A 408 -24.77 11.60 13.15
C LEU A 408 -24.70 10.32 12.32
N THR A 409 -25.47 9.29 12.68
CA THR A 409 -25.55 8.06 11.91
C THR A 409 -26.12 8.31 10.50
N LEU A 410 -25.58 7.61 9.52
CA LEU A 410 -26.05 7.61 8.13
C LEU A 410 -26.81 6.32 7.83
N ASP A 411 -27.61 6.33 6.76
CA ASP A 411 -28.22 5.10 6.25
C ASP A 411 -27.10 4.18 5.74
N ALA A 412 -27.09 2.94 6.22
CA ALA A 412 -26.20 1.89 5.74
C ALA A 412 -26.47 1.68 4.24
N GLY A 413 -25.60 2.23 3.39
CA GLY A 413 -25.76 2.23 1.93
C GLY A 413 -25.77 3.62 1.26
N SER A 414 -25.69 4.71 2.03
CA SER A 414 -25.57 6.07 1.47
C SER A 414 -24.14 6.46 1.09
N SER A 415 -23.13 5.62 1.39
CA SER A 415 -21.75 5.76 0.91
C SER A 415 -21.57 5.25 -0.54
N GLY A 416 -22.55 5.49 -1.40
CA GLY A 416 -22.45 5.29 -2.84
C GLY A 416 -21.93 6.56 -3.49
N ALA A 417 -20.80 6.44 -4.20
CA ALA A 417 -20.37 7.38 -5.21
C ALA A 417 -21.58 8.00 -5.94
N LYS A 418 -21.62 9.34 -6.05
CA LYS A 418 -22.34 9.92 -7.18
C LYS A 418 -21.69 9.31 -8.42
N LYS A 419 -22.40 8.40 -9.09
CA LYS A 419 -22.07 7.99 -10.45
C LYS A 419 -21.79 9.27 -11.26
N PRO A 420 -20.71 9.33 -12.06
CA PRO A 420 -20.57 10.37 -13.05
C PRO A 420 -21.80 10.40 -13.98
#